data_AF-A0A7X8EY08-F1
#
_entry.id   AF-A0A7X8EY08-F1
#
_cell.length_a   1.000
_cell.length_b   1.000
_cell.length_c   1.000
_cell.angle_alpha   90.00
_cell.angle_beta   90.00
_cell.angle_gamma   90.00
#
_symmetry.space_group_name_H-M   'P 1'
#
loop_
_entity.id
_entity.type
_entity.pdbx_description
1 polymer ?
#
loop_
_entity_poly.entity_id
_entity_poly.type
_entity_poly.pdbx_seq_one_letter_code
_entity_poly.pdbx_strand_id
1 'polypeptide(L)'
;MIRIVRIYHHLLPIEQDRIAQVQEIFRQNFSAVADYADKIPSLLDNPIQYGYTTGLLVSETSLGHVTGFSLVLYFPTIRSALLDFMAVRRGIRGGGTGSALYEATREYSKQAGALGLYLEALPDDPTVVTDPAELKENQRRLRFYENYDVRPIIGTEYETPIDDSPAPYLLYDGLDRDEPLSRSQCRAAIRTILTKKYSHLVRPDYIERVVESVVDDPVRLRPPKYVKAETPPVYSLADRRLEKPFVMVSCEAHQVHHVHERGYVERPARVGVIRQSLEAMGLFEVSGVKHFGQEYITAVHDADFVNYLKAVCLKLHGKRPVYPYVFPIRRPERRPKDLAVRAGYYCIDTFTPLDRNAYDAAKAAVDVALTAAEQVLHGCQLAYALCRPPGHHAERRVFGGFCYFNNAAIAAQFLSKHGSVAMLDIDFHHGNGAQDIFYTRRDVLTVSIHGHPNFAYPYFSGFADETGQGDGKGFNHNYPLAENAGATEYVTALDKALGNVRKFSPMFLVVCVGFDIMKGDPTGSFGLNGRMVKQIGQAIGALNLPTLVVQEGGYSLRNLRMGATALFQGFAEPLKPSAENASGLPRGEKKRPPNGRQT
;
A
#
# COMPACT_ATOMS: atom_id res chain seq x y z
N MET A 1 25.03 2.00 3.89
CA MET A 1 23.99 2.98 3.50
C MET A 1 22.86 2.88 4.51
N ILE A 2 22.38 4.01 5.04
CA ILE A 2 21.28 4.03 6.01
C ILE A 2 19.98 3.99 5.21
N ARG A 3 19.15 2.95 5.41
CA ARG A 3 17.82 2.85 4.79
C ARG A 3 16.76 3.26 5.81
N ILE A 4 15.78 4.07 5.41
CA ILE A 4 14.63 4.39 6.24
C ILE A 4 13.41 3.70 5.64
N VAL A 5 12.75 2.86 6.45
CA VAL A 5 11.57 2.08 6.06
C VAL A 5 10.42 2.46 6.97
N ARG A 6 9.22 2.61 6.42
CA ARG A 6 7.99 2.74 7.20
C ARG A 6 7.43 1.36 7.49
N ILE A 7 7.06 1.12 8.75
CA ILE A 7 6.29 -0.07 9.15
C ILE A 7 4.81 0.29 9.01
N TYR A 8 4.07 -0.52 8.27
CA TYR A 8 2.66 -0.28 7.99
C TYR A 8 1.77 -1.12 8.92
N HIS A 9 2.16 -2.38 9.18
CA HIS A 9 1.37 -3.31 9.98
C HIS A 9 2.24 -4.13 10.93
N HIS A 10 1.63 -4.77 11.92
CA HIS A 10 2.32 -5.73 12.80
C HIS A 10 2.15 -7.20 12.35
N LEU A 11 1.42 -7.46 11.26
CA LEU A 11 1.00 -8.81 10.89
C LEU A 11 2.00 -9.54 10.01
N LEU A 12 2.82 -8.83 9.24
CA LEU A 12 3.82 -9.46 8.39
C LEU A 12 5.00 -9.95 9.24
N PRO A 13 5.49 -11.19 9.05
CA PRO A 13 6.61 -11.72 9.85
C PRO A 13 7.86 -10.82 9.86
N ILE A 14 8.15 -10.16 8.74
CA ILE A 14 9.28 -9.21 8.64
C ILE A 14 9.04 -7.93 9.44
N GLU A 15 7.79 -7.45 9.50
CA GLU A 15 7.43 -6.29 10.31
C GLU A 15 7.44 -6.65 11.80
N GLN A 16 7.03 -7.88 12.16
CA GLN A 16 7.13 -8.38 13.54
C GLN A 16 8.56 -8.38 14.05
N ASP A 17 9.52 -8.86 13.25
CA ASP A 17 10.94 -8.83 13.62
C ASP A 17 11.45 -7.39 13.80
N ARG A 18 11.11 -6.49 12.86
CA ARG A 18 11.48 -5.07 12.96
C ARG A 18 10.86 -4.43 14.21
N ILE A 19 9.58 -4.69 14.50
CA ILE A 19 8.90 -4.18 15.69
C ILE A 19 9.56 -4.72 16.97
N ALA A 20 9.92 -6.01 17.02
CA ALA A 20 10.62 -6.57 18.16
C ALA A 20 11.97 -5.88 18.42
N GLN A 21 12.74 -5.60 17.36
CA GLN A 21 13.97 -4.82 17.47
C GLN A 21 13.71 -3.36 17.90
N VAL A 22 12.62 -2.73 17.43
CA VAL A 22 12.20 -1.40 17.89
C VAL A 22 11.88 -1.41 19.38
N GLN A 23 11.12 -2.40 19.86
CA GLN A 23 10.76 -2.56 21.27
C GLN A 23 12.02 -2.75 22.14
N GLU A 24 13.01 -3.50 21.66
CA GLU A 24 14.32 -3.64 22.32
C GLU A 24 15.03 -2.28 22.44
N ILE A 25 15.17 -1.54 21.34
CA ILE A 25 15.80 -0.21 21.33
C ILE A 25 15.02 0.77 22.23
N PHE A 26 13.69 0.68 22.24
CA PHE A 26 12.82 1.50 23.08
C PHE A 26 13.13 1.26 24.56
N ARG A 27 13.07 0.01 25.03
CA ARG A 27 13.32 -0.34 26.44
C ARG A 27 14.72 0.05 26.90
N GLN A 28 15.72 -0.03 26.01
CA GLN A 28 17.10 0.41 26.30
C GLN A 28 17.24 1.93 26.47
N ASN A 29 16.42 2.74 25.78
CA ASN A 29 16.56 4.20 25.76
C ASN A 29 15.54 4.93 26.64
N PHE A 30 14.41 4.32 26.95
CA PHE A 30 13.29 4.94 27.68
C PHE A 30 12.86 4.07 28.87
N SER A 31 13.77 3.83 29.82
CA SER A 31 13.53 2.92 30.95
C SER A 31 12.34 3.32 31.83
N ALA A 32 12.09 4.63 32.00
CA ALA A 32 10.98 5.14 32.80
C ALA A 32 9.58 4.79 32.22
N VAL A 33 9.52 4.48 30.92
CA VAL A 33 8.28 4.15 30.21
C VAL A 33 8.44 2.88 29.39
N ALA A 34 9.27 1.93 29.85
CA ALA A 34 9.63 0.73 29.10
C ALA A 34 8.41 -0.09 28.62
N ASP A 35 7.34 -0.15 29.44
CA ASP A 35 6.09 -0.84 29.13
C ASP A 35 5.33 -0.22 27.94
N TYR A 36 5.64 1.03 27.57
CA TYR A 36 5.08 1.65 26.37
C TYR A 36 5.50 0.92 25.09
N ALA A 37 6.65 0.24 25.10
CA ALA A 37 7.11 -0.56 23.97
C ALA A 37 6.07 -1.63 23.57
N ASP A 38 5.36 -2.20 24.53
CA ASP A 38 4.36 -3.25 24.28
C ASP A 38 3.09 -2.71 23.59
N LYS A 39 2.87 -1.39 23.64
CA LYS A 39 1.74 -0.72 22.96
C LYS A 39 2.01 -0.46 21.49
N ILE A 40 3.27 -0.46 21.04
CA ILE A 40 3.66 -0.09 19.67
C ILE A 40 2.88 -0.85 18.58
N PRO A 41 2.72 -2.19 18.64
CA PRO A 41 1.91 -2.90 17.65
C PRO A 41 0.48 -2.35 17.60
N SER A 42 -0.21 -2.28 18.75
CA SER A 42 -1.59 -1.79 18.84
C SER A 42 -1.76 -0.37 18.30
N LEU A 43 -0.77 0.51 18.52
CA LEU A 43 -0.77 1.88 18.02
C LEU A 43 -0.76 1.95 16.48
N LEU A 44 -0.16 0.97 15.80
CA LEU A 44 -0.10 0.92 14.33
C LEU A 44 -1.45 0.50 13.74
N ASP A 45 -2.12 -0.49 14.32
CA ASP A 45 -3.29 -1.12 13.69
C ASP A 45 -4.63 -0.51 14.09
N ASN A 46 -4.69 0.27 15.19
CA ASN A 46 -5.96 0.73 15.76
C ASN A 46 -6.13 2.27 15.75
N PRO A 47 -5.97 2.97 14.62
CA PRO A 47 -6.03 4.44 14.59
C PRO A 47 -7.37 5.02 15.04
N ILE A 48 -8.48 4.28 14.86
CA ILE A 48 -9.83 4.68 15.30
C ILE A 48 -9.91 4.70 16.82
N GLN A 49 -9.37 3.68 17.50
CA GLN A 49 -9.40 3.57 18.95
C GLN A 49 -8.67 4.74 19.61
N TYR A 50 -7.51 5.12 19.06
CA TYR A 50 -6.69 6.19 19.62
C TYR A 50 -7.11 7.59 19.14
N GLY A 51 -7.74 7.68 17.97
CA GLY A 51 -8.14 8.96 17.35
C GLY A 51 -6.96 9.72 16.72
N TYR A 52 -5.91 9.00 16.35
CA TYR A 52 -4.74 9.49 15.62
C TYR A 52 -4.13 8.34 14.79
N THR A 53 -3.36 8.68 13.77
CA THR A 53 -2.62 7.70 12.95
C THR A 53 -1.17 7.65 13.40
N THR A 54 -0.66 6.45 13.66
CA THR A 54 0.74 6.25 14.07
C THR A 54 1.62 6.01 12.84
N GLY A 55 2.75 6.70 12.77
CA GLY A 55 3.85 6.38 11.86
C GLY A 55 5.01 5.81 12.64
N LEU A 56 5.45 4.59 12.30
CA LEU A 56 6.70 4.01 12.80
C LEU A 56 7.70 3.97 11.65
N LEU A 57 8.76 4.77 11.75
CA LEU A 57 9.87 4.75 10.80
C LEU A 57 11.05 4.07 11.45
N VAL A 58 11.65 3.11 10.74
CA VAL A 58 12.84 2.40 11.21
C VAL A 58 14.02 2.72 10.31
N SER A 59 15.17 2.92 10.93
CA SER A 59 16.43 2.99 10.23
C SER A 59 17.09 1.61 10.28
N GLU A 60 17.35 1.00 9.14
CA GLU A 60 17.93 -0.34 9.07
C GLU A 60 19.22 -0.41 8.24
N THR A 61 20.03 -1.43 8.52
CA THR A 61 21.17 -1.83 7.68
C THR A 61 20.67 -2.58 6.43
N SER A 62 21.54 -2.80 5.45
CA SER A 62 21.22 -3.62 4.26
C SER A 62 20.85 -5.07 4.58
N LEU A 63 21.15 -5.55 5.79
CA LEU A 63 20.79 -6.88 6.29
C LEU A 63 19.47 -6.89 7.08
N GLY A 64 18.75 -5.77 7.16
CA GLY A 64 17.47 -5.66 7.88
C GLY A 64 17.59 -5.43 9.40
N HIS A 65 18.80 -5.30 9.94
CA HIS A 65 18.96 -4.95 11.36
C HIS A 65 18.59 -3.50 11.64
N VAL A 66 17.66 -3.29 12.57
CA VAL A 66 17.19 -1.97 13.00
C VAL A 66 18.25 -1.29 13.86
N THR A 67 18.66 -0.12 13.41
CA THR A 67 19.66 0.76 14.03
C THR A 67 19.05 1.93 14.79
N GLY A 68 17.78 2.27 14.54
CA GLY A 68 17.04 3.31 15.24
C GLY A 68 15.60 3.40 14.74
N PHE A 69 14.78 4.19 15.41
CA PHE A 69 13.38 4.40 15.05
C PHE A 69 12.89 5.80 15.39
N SER A 70 11.81 6.23 14.74
CA SER A 70 10.95 7.32 15.16
C SER A 70 9.49 6.88 15.17
N LEU A 71 8.77 7.26 16.21
CA LEU A 71 7.35 7.02 16.42
C LEU A 71 6.63 8.37 16.43
N VAL A 72 5.76 8.60 15.46
CA VAL A 72 5.06 9.87 15.26
C VAL A 72 3.56 9.66 15.27
N LEU A 73 2.84 10.50 15.99
CA LEU A 73 1.38 10.48 16.11
C LEU A 73 0.81 11.64 15.27
N TYR A 74 0.08 11.34 14.21
CA TYR A 74 -0.59 12.34 13.40
C TYR A 74 -2.04 12.51 13.84
N PHE A 75 -2.44 13.74 14.16
CA PHE A 75 -3.77 14.13 14.59
C PHE A 75 -4.53 14.81 13.44
N PRO A 76 -5.40 14.10 12.71
CA PRO A 76 -6.00 14.64 11.49
C PRO A 76 -6.94 15.82 11.75
N THR A 77 -7.62 15.84 12.91
CA THR A 77 -8.58 16.88 13.29
C THR A 77 -7.97 18.27 13.38
N ILE A 78 -6.72 18.35 13.84
CA ILE A 78 -5.97 19.62 13.98
C ILE A 78 -4.88 19.77 12.93
N ARG A 79 -4.69 18.75 12.08
CA ARG A 79 -3.61 18.67 11.09
C ARG A 79 -2.24 18.94 11.70
N SER A 80 -1.92 18.29 12.81
CA SER A 80 -0.61 18.41 13.47
C SER A 80 -0.08 17.03 13.82
N ALA A 81 1.24 16.90 13.94
CA ALA A 81 1.90 15.68 14.36
C ALA A 81 2.63 15.87 15.69
N LEU A 82 2.78 14.81 16.47
CA LEU A 82 3.66 14.74 17.64
C LEU A 82 4.72 13.67 17.38
N LEU A 83 6.00 14.04 17.33
CA LEU A 83 7.08 13.07 17.44
C LEU A 83 7.16 12.62 18.90
N ASP A 84 6.61 11.43 19.14
CA ASP A 84 6.41 10.86 20.47
C ASP A 84 7.73 10.30 21.00
N PHE A 85 8.39 9.47 20.20
CA PHE A 85 9.69 8.87 20.55
C PHE A 85 10.62 8.84 19.33
N MET A 86 11.91 9.11 19.57
CA MET A 86 12.96 8.87 18.60
C MET A 86 14.20 8.37 19.33
N ALA A 87 14.76 7.25 18.88
CA ALA A 87 15.96 6.68 19.48
C ALA A 87 16.82 5.95 18.46
N VAL A 88 18.10 5.86 18.76
CA VAL A 88 19.10 5.08 18.03
C VAL A 88 19.59 3.98 18.97
N ARG A 89 19.87 2.78 18.42
CA ARG A 89 20.41 1.65 19.17
C ARG A 89 21.72 2.05 19.83
N ARG A 90 21.87 1.77 21.13
CA ARG A 90 23.09 2.08 21.89
C ARG A 90 24.28 1.29 21.31
N GLY A 91 25.45 1.91 21.27
CA GLY A 91 26.68 1.26 20.77
C GLY A 91 26.90 1.34 19.26
N ILE A 92 25.92 1.80 18.46
CA ILE A 92 26.14 2.08 17.03
C ILE A 92 26.84 3.45 16.88
N ARG A 93 28.08 3.44 16.39
CA ARG A 93 28.80 4.65 15.95
C ARG A 93 28.26 5.11 14.58
N GLY A 94 27.09 5.76 14.57
CA GLY A 94 26.48 6.30 13.34
C GLY A 94 26.13 7.78 13.49
N GLY A 95 27.05 8.68 13.14
CA GLY A 95 26.91 10.14 13.29
C GLY A 95 25.86 10.82 12.39
N GLY A 96 24.82 10.11 11.95
CA GLY A 96 23.79 10.64 11.06
C GLY A 96 22.45 9.92 11.09
N THR A 97 22.30 8.83 11.86
CA THR A 97 21.03 8.08 11.96
C THR A 97 19.91 8.93 12.57
N GLY A 98 20.22 9.70 13.62
CA GLY A 98 19.25 10.60 14.25
C GLY A 98 18.75 11.68 13.28
N SER A 99 19.66 12.32 12.54
CA SER A 99 19.29 13.28 11.49
C SER A 99 18.45 12.64 10.38
N ALA A 100 18.83 11.46 9.89
CA ALA A 100 18.07 10.74 8.86
C ALA A 100 16.65 10.38 9.32
N LEU A 101 16.51 9.90 10.57
CA LEU A 101 15.20 9.61 11.16
C LEU A 101 14.37 10.87 11.35
N TYR A 102 14.97 11.97 11.82
CA TYR A 102 14.25 13.22 12.01
C TYR A 102 13.78 13.82 10.68
N GLU A 103 14.64 13.85 9.66
CA GLU A 103 14.30 14.28 8.30
C GLU A 103 13.17 13.43 7.70
N ALA A 104 13.27 12.10 7.82
CA ALA A 104 12.20 11.21 7.38
C ALA A 104 10.90 11.43 8.18
N THR A 105 10.98 11.77 9.47
CA THR A 105 9.80 12.09 10.29
C THR A 105 9.14 13.39 9.83
N ARG A 106 9.92 14.42 9.50
CA ARG A 106 9.40 15.68 8.93
C ARG A 106 8.71 15.43 7.61
N GLU A 107 9.35 14.68 6.71
CA GLU A 107 8.79 14.34 5.40
C GLU A 107 7.51 13.48 5.53
N TYR A 108 7.50 12.50 6.43
CA TYR A 108 6.30 11.70 6.73
C TYR A 108 5.16 12.60 7.23
N SER A 109 5.46 13.53 8.14
CA SER A 109 4.47 14.45 8.70
C SER A 109 3.89 15.37 7.62
N LYS A 110 4.72 15.86 6.69
CA LYS A 110 4.27 16.64 5.52
C LYS A 110 3.39 15.80 4.59
N GLN A 111 3.79 14.57 4.27
CA GLN A 111 3.00 13.64 3.44
C GLN A 111 1.66 13.26 4.09
N ALA A 112 1.64 13.21 5.43
CA ALA A 112 0.42 13.01 6.21
C ALA A 112 -0.51 14.24 6.19
N GLY A 113 -0.04 15.40 5.73
CA GLY A 113 -0.82 16.64 5.67
C GLY A 113 -0.73 17.51 6.92
N ALA A 114 0.25 17.24 7.80
CA ALA A 114 0.51 18.03 8.99
C ALA A 114 1.00 19.44 8.63
N LEU A 115 0.51 20.40 9.42
CA LEU A 115 0.80 21.82 9.34
C LEU A 115 1.91 22.25 10.29
N GLY A 116 2.30 21.36 11.22
CA GLY A 116 3.37 21.52 12.19
C GLY A 116 3.64 20.21 12.92
N LEU A 117 4.87 20.04 13.39
CA LEU A 117 5.35 18.89 14.15
C LEU A 117 5.77 19.36 15.54
N TYR A 118 5.10 18.82 16.56
CA TYR A 118 5.40 19.03 17.96
C TYR A 118 6.29 17.89 18.47
N LEU A 119 7.09 18.16 19.50
CA LEU A 119 7.88 17.15 20.19
C LEU A 119 8.21 17.61 21.60
N GLU A 120 8.49 16.64 22.46
CA GLU A 120 8.80 16.88 23.87
C GLU A 120 10.28 16.62 24.15
N ALA A 121 10.91 17.53 24.88
CA ALA A 121 12.28 17.37 25.36
C ALA A 121 12.35 17.79 26.83
N LEU A 122 13.06 16.98 27.64
CA LEU A 122 13.24 17.30 29.04
C LEU A 122 14.04 18.61 29.23
N PRO A 123 13.82 19.34 30.33
CA PRO A 123 14.41 20.66 30.54
C PRO A 123 15.94 20.66 30.58
N ASP A 124 16.54 21.77 30.13
CA ASP A 124 17.97 22.07 30.28
C ASP A 124 18.24 23.14 31.35
N ASP A 125 17.28 23.33 32.25
CA ASP A 125 17.38 24.23 33.39
C ASP A 125 18.05 23.51 34.58
N PRO A 126 19.25 23.93 35.01
CA PRO A 126 19.95 23.30 36.14
C PRO A 126 19.23 23.47 37.49
N THR A 127 18.23 24.36 37.58
CA THR A 127 17.39 24.49 38.78
C THR A 127 16.31 23.40 38.87
N VAL A 128 15.97 22.79 37.73
CA VAL A 128 14.96 21.73 37.62
C VAL A 128 15.64 20.36 37.49
N VAL A 129 16.70 20.26 36.68
CA VAL A 129 17.44 19.01 36.44
C VAL A 129 18.77 19.06 37.16
N THR A 130 18.87 18.32 38.27
CA THR A 130 20.02 18.35 39.18
C THR A 130 21.09 17.31 38.86
N ASP A 131 20.76 16.21 38.17
CA ASP A 131 21.74 15.23 37.70
C ASP A 131 22.56 15.81 36.52
N PRO A 132 23.89 15.98 36.67
CA PRO A 132 24.74 16.50 35.59
C PRO A 132 24.74 15.67 34.31
N ALA A 133 24.55 14.34 34.41
CA ALA A 133 24.52 13.45 33.26
C ALA A 133 23.23 13.64 32.45
N GLU A 134 22.09 13.71 33.14
CA GLU A 134 20.79 13.98 32.54
C GLU A 134 20.75 15.38 31.92
N LEU A 135 21.22 16.40 32.65
CA LEU A 135 21.30 17.76 32.15
C LEU A 135 22.09 17.83 30.85
N LYS A 136 23.25 17.16 30.77
CA LYS A 136 24.09 17.15 29.56
C LYS A 136 23.39 16.46 28.38
N GLU A 137 22.62 15.41 28.62
CA GLU A 137 21.85 14.73 27.56
C GLU A 137 20.67 15.60 27.08
N ASN A 138 19.97 16.29 27.98
CA ASN A 138 18.89 17.22 27.65
C ASN A 138 19.41 18.40 26.80
N GLN A 139 20.56 18.97 27.18
CA GLN A 139 21.25 20.01 26.40
C GLN A 139 21.63 19.51 25.01
N ARG A 140 22.14 18.28 24.89
CA ARG A 140 22.50 17.67 23.61
C ARG A 140 21.28 17.47 22.71
N ARG A 141 20.15 17.02 23.28
CA ARG A 141 18.89 16.81 22.55
C ARG A 141 18.28 18.13 22.07
N LEU A 142 18.25 19.16 22.92
CA LEU A 142 17.79 20.49 22.52
C LEU A 142 18.69 21.10 21.45
N ARG A 143 20.02 20.96 21.57
CA ARG A 143 20.98 21.39 20.55
C ARG A 143 20.74 20.68 19.20
N PHE A 144 20.40 19.39 19.22
CA PHE A 144 20.08 18.65 17.99
C PHE A 144 18.90 19.29 17.26
N TYR A 145 17.79 19.54 17.96
CA TYR A 145 16.59 20.16 17.37
C TYR A 145 16.79 21.62 16.97
N GLU A 146 17.61 22.36 17.71
CA GLU A 146 17.93 23.76 17.37
C GLU A 146 18.68 23.87 16.03
N ASN A 147 19.41 22.84 15.59
CA ASN A 147 20.01 22.81 14.23
C ASN A 147 18.96 22.73 13.11
N TYR A 148 17.71 22.41 13.44
CA TYR A 148 16.56 22.41 12.52
C TYR A 148 15.65 23.63 12.75
N ASP A 149 16.12 24.65 13.49
CA ASP A 149 15.34 25.81 13.97
C ASP A 149 14.15 25.44 14.88
N VAL A 150 14.20 24.25 15.49
CA VAL A 150 13.14 23.76 16.37
C VAL A 150 13.46 24.10 17.81
N ARG A 151 12.56 24.87 18.44
CA ARG A 151 12.80 25.53 19.73
C ARG A 151 11.61 25.38 20.67
N PRO A 152 11.83 25.41 22.01
CA PRO A 152 10.74 25.37 22.98
C PRO A 152 9.75 26.52 22.81
N ILE A 153 8.47 26.20 22.93
CA ILE A 153 7.40 27.17 23.16
C ILE A 153 7.58 27.72 24.58
N ILE A 154 7.45 29.03 24.74
CA ILE A 154 7.62 29.72 26.03
C ILE A 154 6.39 30.57 26.37
N GLY A 155 6.26 30.93 27.65
CA GLY A 155 5.10 31.69 28.13
C GLY A 155 3.88 30.80 28.26
N THR A 156 4.08 29.53 28.57
CA THR A 156 3.02 28.54 28.79
C THR A 156 3.19 27.89 30.15
N GLU A 157 2.17 27.17 30.61
CA GLU A 157 2.24 26.30 31.78
C GLU A 157 2.47 24.82 31.37
N TYR A 158 2.85 24.53 30.12
CA TYR A 158 3.06 23.16 29.64
C TYR A 158 4.18 22.45 30.42
N GLU A 159 5.22 23.20 30.75
CA GLU A 159 6.38 22.81 31.55
C GLU A 159 6.10 22.72 33.07
N THR A 160 4.82 22.77 33.49
CA THR A 160 4.45 22.60 34.90
C THR A 160 4.48 21.12 35.29
N PRO A 161 5.28 20.71 36.30
CA PRO A 161 5.31 19.32 36.76
C PRO A 161 3.94 18.83 37.24
N ILE A 162 3.60 17.60 36.86
CA ILE A 162 2.39 16.89 37.34
C ILE A 162 2.72 16.09 38.61
N ASP A 163 3.95 15.60 38.71
CA ASP A 163 4.54 14.90 39.85
C ASP A 163 5.93 15.45 40.17
N ASP A 164 6.73 14.74 40.98
CA ASP A 164 8.08 15.14 41.36
C ASP A 164 9.09 15.12 40.19
N SER A 165 8.69 14.65 39.02
CA SER A 165 9.53 14.60 37.81
C SER A 165 9.46 15.90 37.02
N PRO A 166 10.59 16.35 36.42
CA PRO A 166 10.59 17.49 35.51
C PRO A 166 9.60 17.32 34.35
N ALA A 167 8.68 18.27 34.18
CA ALA A 167 7.84 18.31 32.98
C ALA A 167 8.66 18.71 31.74
N PRO A 168 8.38 18.12 30.57
CA PRO A 168 9.12 18.44 29.36
C PRO A 168 8.74 19.82 28.79
N TYR A 169 9.66 20.40 28.03
CA TYR A 169 9.32 21.48 27.12
C TYR A 169 8.58 20.92 25.90
N LEU A 170 7.59 21.67 25.42
CA LEU A 170 6.99 21.46 24.11
C LEU A 170 7.74 22.27 23.06
N LEU A 171 8.32 21.62 22.07
CA LEU A 171 8.98 22.29 20.94
C LEU A 171 8.09 22.25 19.70
N TYR A 172 8.36 23.16 18.76
CA TYR A 172 7.61 23.28 17.51
C TYR A 172 8.52 23.34 16.28
N ASP A 173 8.20 22.52 15.28
CA ASP A 173 8.76 22.54 13.93
C ASP A 173 7.64 22.92 12.95
N GLY A 174 7.83 24.03 12.23
CA GLY A 174 6.88 24.53 11.23
C GLY A 174 6.82 23.73 9.93
N LEU A 175 7.64 22.67 9.78
CA LEU A 175 7.71 21.83 8.59
C LEU A 175 7.97 22.63 7.30
N ASP A 176 8.96 23.51 7.34
CA ASP A 176 9.40 24.37 6.23
C ASP A 176 8.40 25.49 5.86
N ARG A 177 7.42 25.79 6.73
CA ARG A 177 6.49 26.92 6.54
C ARG A 177 7.04 28.21 7.13
N ASP A 178 6.80 29.32 6.42
CA ASP A 178 7.18 30.67 6.85
C ASP A 178 6.19 31.29 7.85
N GLU A 179 5.00 30.71 8.00
CA GLU A 179 3.95 31.26 8.86
C GLU A 179 4.24 30.96 10.34
N PRO A 180 4.21 31.97 11.22
CA PRO A 180 4.43 31.75 12.63
C PRO A 180 3.28 30.95 13.26
N LEU A 181 3.58 30.17 14.31
CA LEU A 181 2.59 29.38 15.03
C LEU A 181 1.53 30.29 15.66
N SER A 182 0.27 30.16 15.24
CA SER A 182 -0.82 30.92 15.83
C SER A 182 -1.22 30.38 17.20
N ARG A 183 -1.80 31.26 18.02
CA ARG A 183 -2.34 30.87 19.33
C ARG A 183 -3.38 29.76 19.22
N SER A 184 -4.28 29.86 18.25
CA SER A 184 -5.37 28.90 18.07
C SER A 184 -4.84 27.51 17.69
N GLN A 185 -3.84 27.44 16.83
CA GLN A 185 -3.16 26.19 16.45
C GLN A 185 -2.46 25.56 17.66
N CYS A 186 -1.69 26.34 18.41
CA CYS A 186 -0.97 25.87 19.59
C CYS A 186 -1.92 25.34 20.68
N ARG A 187 -2.98 26.10 20.99
CA ARG A 187 -4.01 25.67 21.95
C ARG A 187 -4.69 24.37 21.54
N ALA A 188 -5.00 24.21 20.25
CA ALA A 188 -5.59 22.99 19.72
C ALA A 188 -4.63 21.79 19.82
N ALA A 189 -3.34 22.00 19.53
CA ALA A 189 -2.30 20.98 19.66
C ALA A 189 -2.09 20.54 21.11
N ILE A 190 -1.87 21.48 22.03
CA ILE A 190 -1.69 21.20 23.47
C ILE A 190 -2.88 20.44 24.02
N ARG A 191 -4.11 20.92 23.76
CA ARG A 191 -5.33 20.23 24.22
C ARG A 191 -5.38 18.80 23.69
N THR A 192 -5.07 18.61 22.42
CA THR A 192 -5.09 17.28 21.78
C THR A 192 -4.03 16.35 22.38
N ILE A 193 -2.79 16.82 22.55
CA ILE A 193 -1.70 16.03 23.14
C ILE A 193 -2.07 15.61 24.57
N LEU A 194 -2.47 16.56 25.42
CA LEU A 194 -2.84 16.28 26.81
C LEU A 194 -4.04 15.32 26.92
N THR A 195 -5.05 15.48 26.06
CA THR A 195 -6.26 14.63 26.08
C THR A 195 -6.00 13.23 25.50
N LYS A 196 -5.14 13.11 24.49
CA LYS A 196 -4.95 11.84 23.77
C LYS A 196 -3.81 11.01 24.32
N LYS A 197 -2.71 11.64 24.74
CA LYS A 197 -1.52 10.96 25.28
C LYS A 197 -1.55 10.87 26.81
N TYR A 198 -1.95 11.96 27.47
CA TYR A 198 -1.83 12.11 28.93
C TYR A 198 -3.14 12.01 29.71
N SER A 199 -4.25 11.57 29.10
CA SER A 199 -5.57 11.50 29.79
C SER A 199 -5.61 10.63 31.05
N HIS A 200 -4.65 9.72 31.21
CA HIS A 200 -4.49 8.90 32.41
C HIS A 200 -3.72 9.60 33.53
N LEU A 201 -3.04 10.72 33.24
CA LEU A 201 -2.24 11.50 34.19
C LEU A 201 -2.88 12.86 34.51
N VAL A 202 -3.50 13.52 33.54
CA VAL A 202 -4.03 14.89 33.70
C VAL A 202 -5.54 14.95 33.74
N ARG A 203 -6.07 15.78 34.66
CA ARG A 203 -7.50 16.05 34.78
C ARG A 203 -7.96 17.14 33.81
N PRO A 204 -9.26 17.21 33.43
CA PRO A 204 -9.76 18.23 32.51
C PRO A 204 -9.47 19.69 32.92
N ASP A 205 -9.49 19.98 34.22
CA ASP A 205 -9.17 21.30 34.76
C ASP A 205 -7.70 21.68 34.58
N TYR A 206 -6.79 20.71 34.68
CA TYR A 206 -5.37 20.91 34.36
C TYR A 206 -5.18 21.23 32.86
N ILE A 207 -5.86 20.49 31.99
CA ILE A 207 -5.78 20.69 30.54
C ILE A 207 -6.19 22.11 30.16
N GLU A 208 -7.33 22.58 30.65
CA GLU A 208 -7.80 23.93 30.32
C GLU A 208 -6.89 25.02 30.91
N ARG A 209 -6.32 24.82 32.11
CA ARG A 209 -5.32 25.74 32.67
C ARG A 209 -4.11 25.89 31.76
N VAL A 210 -3.51 24.77 31.34
CA VAL A 210 -2.35 24.78 30.44
C VAL A 210 -2.70 25.37 29.08
N VAL A 211 -3.87 25.05 28.52
CA VAL A 211 -4.31 25.60 27.23
C VAL A 211 -4.53 27.11 27.31
N GLU A 212 -5.17 27.60 28.37
CA GLU A 212 -5.44 29.03 28.54
C GLU A 212 -4.18 29.84 28.88
N SER A 213 -3.13 29.21 29.40
CA SER A 213 -1.82 29.84 29.59
C SER A 213 -1.16 30.34 28.29
N VAL A 214 -1.56 29.81 27.13
CA VAL A 214 -1.08 30.28 25.82
C VAL A 214 -1.79 31.59 25.46
N VAL A 215 -1.19 32.73 25.81
CA VAL A 215 -1.81 34.06 25.62
C VAL A 215 -1.33 34.76 24.34
N ASP A 216 -0.05 34.59 23.98
CA ASP A 216 0.62 35.27 22.87
C ASP A 216 0.11 34.80 21.49
N ASP A 217 0.01 35.73 20.53
CA ASP A 217 -0.33 35.46 19.13
C ASP A 217 0.46 36.42 18.20
N PRO A 218 1.47 35.95 17.44
CA PRO A 218 1.92 34.56 17.36
C PRO A 218 2.55 34.04 18.66
N VAL A 219 2.54 32.72 18.82
CA VAL A 219 3.13 32.04 19.98
C VAL A 219 4.64 32.26 20.01
N ARG A 220 5.18 32.50 21.20
CA ARG A 220 6.60 32.79 21.40
C ARG A 220 7.41 31.50 21.47
N LEU A 221 8.53 31.48 20.75
CA LEU A 221 9.56 30.46 20.86
C LEU A 221 10.76 31.00 21.63
N ARG A 222 11.44 30.13 22.37
CA ARG A 222 12.69 30.45 23.06
C ARG A 222 13.73 30.95 22.05
N PRO A 223 14.54 31.97 22.38
CA PRO A 223 15.71 32.31 21.58
C PRO A 223 16.68 31.12 21.44
N PRO A 224 17.45 31.03 20.34
CA PRO A 224 18.47 30.00 20.19
C PRO A 224 19.51 30.11 21.33
N LYS A 225 19.88 28.96 21.91
CA LYS A 225 20.80 28.85 23.05
C LYS A 225 22.09 28.12 22.68
N TYR A 226 22.04 27.14 21.78
CA TYR A 226 23.15 26.24 21.46
C TYR A 226 23.75 26.45 20.08
N VAL A 227 22.98 26.99 19.15
CA VAL A 227 23.37 27.22 17.76
C VAL A 227 23.32 28.72 17.52
N LYS A 228 24.41 29.31 17.02
CA LYS A 228 24.41 30.74 16.69
C LYS A 228 23.45 30.97 15.53
N ALA A 229 22.80 32.13 15.50
CA ALA A 229 21.96 32.57 14.39
C ALA A 229 22.82 32.85 13.14
N GLU A 230 23.27 31.79 12.48
CA GLU A 230 23.78 31.78 11.11
C GLU A 230 22.97 30.78 10.29
N THR A 231 22.87 31.04 9.00
CA THR A 231 21.99 30.41 8.01
C THR A 231 21.83 28.90 8.26
N PRO A 232 20.60 28.38 8.38
CA PRO A 232 20.37 26.97 8.66
C PRO A 232 21.12 26.12 7.62
N PRO A 233 21.77 25.02 8.01
CA PRO A 233 22.39 24.13 7.05
C PRO A 233 21.33 23.73 6.03
N VAL A 234 21.61 23.97 4.75
CA VAL A 234 20.81 23.39 3.67
C VAL A 234 21.08 21.89 3.69
N TYR A 235 20.33 21.16 4.52
CA TYR A 235 20.35 19.71 4.49
C TYR A 235 19.77 19.30 3.14
N SER A 236 20.64 18.86 2.25
CA SER A 236 20.27 18.40 0.91
C SER A 236 19.24 17.28 1.02
N LEU A 237 17.98 17.62 0.70
CA LEU A 237 16.83 16.71 0.59
C LEU A 237 16.99 15.63 -0.50
N ALA A 238 18.11 15.64 -1.24
CA ALA A 238 18.24 14.90 -2.48
C ALA A 238 18.28 13.37 -2.29
N ASP A 239 18.83 12.88 -1.18
CA ASP A 239 19.20 11.45 -1.05
C ASP A 239 18.51 10.67 0.08
N ARG A 240 17.59 11.28 0.85
CA ARG A 240 16.97 10.63 2.04
C ARG A 240 15.44 10.76 2.07
N ARG A 241 14.80 10.52 0.94
CA ARG A 241 13.32 10.51 0.85
C ARG A 241 12.78 9.26 1.55
N LEU A 242 11.60 9.38 2.16
CA LEU A 242 10.77 8.19 2.42
C LEU A 242 10.63 7.42 1.11
N GLU A 243 10.76 6.10 1.19
CA GLU A 243 10.50 5.23 0.05
C GLU A 243 9.12 5.56 -0.52
N LYS A 244 9.04 5.56 -1.86
CA LYS A 244 7.78 5.83 -2.54
C LYS A 244 6.76 4.79 -2.08
N PRO A 245 5.48 5.16 -1.95
CA PRO A 245 4.49 4.29 -1.32
C PRO A 245 4.28 2.99 -2.10
N PHE A 246 4.54 2.99 -3.41
CA PHE A 246 4.31 1.86 -4.30
C PHE A 246 5.57 1.44 -5.04
N VAL A 247 5.66 0.15 -5.36
CA VAL A 247 6.68 -0.40 -6.27
C VAL A 247 6.02 -0.81 -7.58
N MET A 248 6.65 -0.52 -8.72
CA MET A 248 6.27 -1.05 -10.03
C MET A 248 7.38 -1.98 -10.52
N VAL A 249 7.00 -3.18 -10.93
CA VAL A 249 7.90 -4.17 -11.51
C VAL A 249 7.52 -4.37 -12.97
N SER A 250 8.50 -4.23 -13.86
CA SER A 250 8.36 -4.44 -15.30
C SER A 250 9.65 -5.01 -15.88
N CYS A 251 9.56 -5.84 -16.93
CA CYS A 251 10.71 -6.25 -17.74
C CYS A 251 10.54 -5.74 -19.17
N GLU A 252 11.61 -5.78 -19.97
CA GLU A 252 11.55 -5.56 -21.43
C GLU A 252 11.34 -6.87 -22.22
N ALA A 253 11.52 -8.03 -21.58
CA ALA A 253 11.40 -9.34 -22.22
C ALA A 253 9.99 -9.59 -22.80
N HIS A 254 8.96 -8.90 -22.30
CA HIS A 254 7.62 -8.97 -22.89
C HIS A 254 7.61 -8.55 -24.38
N GLN A 255 8.52 -7.69 -24.84
CA GLN A 255 8.51 -7.16 -26.21
C GLN A 255 8.71 -8.25 -27.28
N VAL A 256 9.35 -9.37 -26.92
CA VAL A 256 9.69 -10.43 -27.89
C VAL A 256 8.47 -11.17 -28.42
N HIS A 257 7.39 -11.28 -27.63
CA HIS A 257 6.13 -11.85 -28.08
C HIS A 257 5.27 -10.74 -28.70
N HIS A 258 5.37 -10.60 -30.03
CA HIS A 258 4.68 -9.55 -30.80
C HIS A 258 4.07 -10.14 -32.07
N VAL A 259 2.77 -10.39 -32.01
CA VAL A 259 2.00 -10.95 -33.13
C VAL A 259 1.45 -9.79 -33.97
N HIS A 260 1.77 -9.79 -35.26
CA HIS A 260 1.43 -8.71 -36.21
C HIS A 260 0.14 -8.96 -37.01
N GLU A 261 -0.72 -9.85 -36.52
CA GLU A 261 -1.95 -10.22 -37.24
C GLU A 261 -3.09 -9.23 -37.00
N ARG A 262 -3.92 -9.04 -38.03
CA ARG A 262 -5.04 -8.10 -37.98
C ARG A 262 -6.05 -8.58 -36.94
N GLY A 263 -6.36 -7.71 -35.96
CA GLY A 263 -7.32 -8.01 -34.89
C GLY A 263 -6.67 -8.54 -33.60
N TYR A 264 -5.37 -8.84 -33.60
CA TYR A 264 -4.68 -9.18 -32.36
C TYR A 264 -4.46 -7.93 -31.51
N VAL A 265 -5.03 -7.92 -30.30
CA VAL A 265 -5.10 -6.73 -29.44
C VAL A 265 -4.02 -6.70 -28.35
N GLU A 266 -3.49 -7.87 -27.95
CA GLU A 266 -2.49 -8.01 -26.89
C GLU A 266 -1.09 -7.64 -27.42
N ARG A 267 -0.77 -6.35 -27.49
CA ARG A 267 0.47 -5.84 -28.12
C ARG A 267 1.46 -5.21 -27.14
N PRO A 268 2.78 -5.19 -27.43
CA PRO A 268 3.80 -4.64 -26.53
C PRO A 268 3.56 -3.18 -26.10
N ALA A 269 2.94 -2.38 -26.97
CA ALA A 269 2.64 -0.97 -26.71
C ALA A 269 1.76 -0.74 -25.45
N ARG A 270 1.02 -1.77 -24.99
CA ARG A 270 0.21 -1.70 -23.77
C ARG A 270 1.07 -1.36 -22.54
N VAL A 271 2.18 -2.09 -22.37
CA VAL A 271 3.11 -1.92 -21.23
C VAL A 271 3.73 -0.53 -21.23
N GLY A 272 4.24 -0.08 -22.39
CA GLY A 272 4.91 1.22 -22.50
C GLY A 272 4.00 2.40 -22.13
N VAL A 273 2.73 2.38 -22.54
CA VAL A 273 1.77 3.45 -22.23
C VAL A 273 1.43 3.51 -20.74
N ILE A 274 1.25 2.34 -20.10
CA ILE A 274 0.98 2.28 -18.66
C ILE A 274 2.20 2.77 -17.89
N ARG A 275 3.38 2.19 -18.16
CA ARG A 275 4.64 2.55 -17.50
C ARG A 275 4.91 4.05 -17.54
N GLN A 276 4.83 4.65 -18.73
CA GLN A 276 5.06 6.08 -18.91
C GLN A 276 4.08 6.94 -18.08
N SER A 277 2.81 6.53 -17.99
CA SER A 277 1.81 7.26 -17.21
C SER A 277 2.03 7.16 -15.70
N LEU A 278 2.53 6.03 -15.20
CA LEU A 278 2.74 5.82 -13.76
C LEU A 278 4.07 6.39 -13.28
N GLU A 279 5.12 6.36 -14.09
CA GLU A 279 6.40 7.03 -13.79
C GLU A 279 6.20 8.55 -13.57
N ALA A 280 5.31 9.17 -14.36
CA ALA A 280 4.97 10.58 -14.24
C ALA A 280 4.21 10.94 -12.95
N MET A 281 3.63 9.97 -12.23
CA MET A 281 2.84 10.24 -11.01
C MET A 281 3.70 10.47 -9.77
N GLY A 282 4.98 10.07 -9.80
CA GLY A 282 5.88 10.18 -8.64
C GLY A 282 5.57 9.21 -7.48
N LEU A 283 4.54 8.36 -7.60
CA LEU A 283 4.12 7.41 -6.57
C LEU A 283 4.86 6.06 -6.61
N PHE A 284 5.51 5.74 -7.73
CA PHE A 284 6.14 4.43 -7.95
C PHE A 284 7.66 4.47 -7.93
N GLU A 285 8.26 3.59 -7.15
CA GLU A 285 9.64 3.17 -7.34
C GLU A 285 9.68 2.04 -8.38
N VAL A 286 10.59 2.12 -9.35
CA VAL A 286 10.73 1.08 -10.37
C VAL A 286 11.75 0.08 -9.87
N SER A 287 11.31 -1.17 -9.69
CA SER A 287 12.17 -2.27 -9.24
C SER A 287 12.56 -3.17 -10.40
N GLY A 288 13.79 -3.68 -10.36
CA GLY A 288 14.29 -4.67 -11.32
C GLY A 288 13.66 -6.04 -11.10
N VAL A 289 13.64 -6.86 -12.14
CA VAL A 289 13.04 -8.21 -12.10
C VAL A 289 14.06 -9.24 -11.64
N LYS A 290 13.67 -10.10 -10.70
CA LYS A 290 14.42 -11.29 -10.29
C LYS A 290 13.95 -12.51 -11.08
N HIS A 291 14.86 -13.44 -11.32
CA HIS A 291 14.52 -14.71 -11.94
C HIS A 291 14.11 -15.74 -10.88
N PHE A 292 13.01 -16.45 -11.13
CA PHE A 292 12.52 -17.55 -10.30
C PHE A 292 12.56 -18.87 -11.07
N GLY A 293 12.79 -19.97 -10.36
CA GLY A 293 12.85 -21.29 -10.97
C GLY A 293 11.48 -21.80 -11.47
N GLN A 294 11.50 -22.86 -12.26
CA GLN A 294 10.29 -23.44 -12.87
C GLN A 294 9.35 -24.03 -11.81
N GLU A 295 9.86 -24.38 -10.62
CA GLU A 295 9.11 -24.94 -9.50
C GLU A 295 7.92 -24.07 -9.08
N TYR A 296 8.03 -22.75 -9.19
CA TYR A 296 6.94 -21.82 -8.88
C TYR A 296 5.80 -21.90 -9.90
N ILE A 297 6.12 -22.14 -11.17
CA ILE A 297 5.12 -22.36 -12.22
C ILE A 297 4.44 -23.71 -11.98
N THR A 298 5.20 -24.77 -11.76
CA THR A 298 4.65 -26.13 -11.56
C THR A 298 3.95 -26.33 -10.21
N ALA A 299 4.12 -25.41 -9.25
CA ALA A 299 3.29 -25.38 -8.05
C ALA A 299 1.82 -25.12 -8.38
N VAL A 300 1.56 -24.37 -9.47
CA VAL A 300 0.23 -23.98 -9.92
C VAL A 300 -0.21 -24.73 -11.18
N HIS A 301 0.68 -24.89 -12.15
CA HIS A 301 0.39 -25.54 -13.43
C HIS A 301 0.79 -27.01 -13.42
N ASP A 302 0.10 -27.81 -14.23
CA ASP A 302 0.47 -29.19 -14.50
C ASP A 302 1.82 -29.27 -15.23
N ALA A 303 2.66 -30.21 -14.82
CA ALA A 303 4.02 -30.31 -15.36
C ALA A 303 4.04 -30.70 -16.85
N ASP A 304 3.10 -31.52 -17.33
CA ASP A 304 3.03 -31.87 -18.74
C ASP A 304 2.66 -30.66 -19.59
N PHE A 305 1.77 -29.81 -19.09
CA PHE A 305 1.40 -28.55 -19.74
C PHE A 305 2.60 -27.60 -19.85
N VAL A 306 3.32 -27.36 -18.75
CA VAL A 306 4.51 -26.49 -18.75
C VAL A 306 5.58 -27.01 -19.71
N ASN A 307 5.85 -28.33 -19.66
CA ASN A 307 6.83 -28.97 -20.54
C ASN A 307 6.41 -28.92 -22.01
N TYR A 308 5.11 -29.09 -22.30
CA TYR A 308 4.56 -28.94 -23.64
C TYR A 308 4.79 -27.54 -24.17
N LEU A 309 4.41 -26.50 -23.42
CA LEU A 309 4.51 -25.11 -23.85
C LEU A 309 5.97 -24.73 -24.16
N LYS A 310 6.89 -25.12 -23.27
CA LYS A 310 8.33 -24.94 -23.49
C LYS A 310 8.81 -25.63 -24.77
N ALA A 311 8.44 -26.90 -24.94
CA ALA A 311 8.90 -27.71 -26.06
C ALA A 311 8.32 -27.25 -27.41
N VAL A 312 7.05 -26.85 -27.46
CA VAL A 312 6.42 -26.40 -28.70
C VAL A 312 7.01 -25.06 -29.15
N CYS A 313 7.12 -24.07 -28.25
CA CYS A 313 7.69 -22.76 -28.57
C CYS A 313 9.15 -22.87 -29.04
N LEU A 314 9.97 -23.68 -28.35
CA LEU A 314 11.36 -23.89 -28.74
C LEU A 314 11.49 -24.48 -30.16
N LYS A 315 10.52 -25.27 -30.63
CA LYS A 315 10.57 -25.89 -31.97
C LYS A 315 10.00 -25.01 -33.10
N LEU A 316 9.41 -23.85 -32.80
CA LEU A 316 8.71 -22.99 -33.78
C LEU A 316 9.62 -21.98 -34.52
N HIS A 317 10.91 -22.25 -34.68
CA HIS A 317 11.85 -21.36 -35.40
C HIS A 317 11.38 -20.98 -36.81
N GLY A 318 11.19 -19.68 -37.07
CA GLY A 318 10.86 -19.15 -38.42
C GLY A 318 9.52 -19.59 -39.00
N LYS A 319 8.67 -20.27 -38.22
CA LYS A 319 7.34 -20.72 -38.65
C LYS A 319 6.28 -19.66 -38.31
N ARG A 320 5.20 -19.64 -39.08
CA ARG A 320 3.99 -18.87 -38.72
C ARG A 320 3.50 -19.32 -37.34
N PRO A 321 2.89 -18.42 -36.54
CA PRO A 321 2.29 -18.80 -35.26
C PRO A 321 1.31 -19.97 -35.42
N VAL A 322 1.25 -20.84 -34.42
CA VAL A 322 0.31 -21.96 -34.37
C VAL A 322 -0.94 -21.49 -33.64
N TYR A 323 -2.07 -21.52 -34.34
CA TYR A 323 -3.39 -21.36 -33.73
C TYR A 323 -4.04 -22.73 -33.55
N PRO A 324 -4.50 -23.06 -32.33
CA PRO A 324 -5.29 -24.27 -32.14
C PRO A 324 -6.63 -24.16 -32.87
N TYR A 325 -7.04 -25.24 -33.53
CA TYR A 325 -8.31 -25.30 -34.28
C TYR A 325 -9.11 -26.60 -34.04
N VAL A 326 -8.56 -27.59 -33.33
CA VAL A 326 -9.24 -28.84 -32.96
C VAL A 326 -9.00 -29.12 -31.48
N PHE A 327 -10.08 -29.31 -30.72
CA PHE A 327 -10.05 -29.53 -29.27
C PHE A 327 -10.57 -30.94 -28.92
N PRO A 328 -9.92 -31.67 -27.99
CA PRO A 328 -10.18 -33.08 -27.76
C PRO A 328 -11.35 -33.34 -26.79
N ILE A 329 -12.58 -32.96 -27.17
CA ILE A 329 -13.78 -33.13 -26.30
C ILE A 329 -14.15 -34.61 -26.09
N ARG A 330 -14.14 -35.42 -27.16
CA ARG A 330 -14.64 -36.81 -27.13
C ARG A 330 -13.60 -37.86 -26.68
N ARG A 331 -12.31 -37.55 -26.84
CA ARG A 331 -11.17 -38.47 -26.62
C ARG A 331 -9.97 -37.75 -25.97
N PRO A 332 -10.14 -37.13 -24.78
CA PRO A 332 -9.08 -36.37 -24.11
C PRO A 332 -7.91 -37.22 -23.58
N GLU A 333 -7.99 -38.55 -23.68
CA GLU A 333 -6.91 -39.46 -23.37
C GLU A 333 -5.90 -39.62 -24.52
N ARG A 334 -6.26 -39.22 -25.75
CA ARG A 334 -5.41 -39.35 -26.95
C ARG A 334 -4.68 -38.04 -27.24
N ARG A 335 -3.36 -38.03 -27.04
CA ARG A 335 -2.48 -36.87 -27.33
C ARG A 335 -1.75 -37.03 -28.67
N PRO A 336 -1.92 -36.13 -29.66
CA PRO A 336 -1.14 -36.15 -30.90
C PRO A 336 0.37 -36.10 -30.63
N LYS A 337 1.19 -36.82 -31.43
CA LYS A 337 2.66 -36.80 -31.27
C LYS A 337 3.28 -35.48 -31.72
N ASP A 338 2.77 -34.92 -32.82
CA ASP A 338 3.21 -33.61 -33.31
C ASP A 338 2.78 -32.50 -32.34
N LEU A 339 3.72 -31.64 -31.95
CA LEU A 339 3.48 -30.62 -30.92
C LEU A 339 2.55 -29.51 -31.42
N ALA A 340 2.66 -29.08 -32.68
CA ALA A 340 1.79 -28.02 -33.21
C ALA A 340 0.34 -28.53 -33.33
N VAL A 341 0.15 -29.78 -33.78
CA VAL A 341 -1.18 -30.42 -33.81
C VAL A 341 -1.74 -30.64 -32.40
N ARG A 342 -0.88 -30.84 -31.39
CA ARG A 342 -1.29 -31.01 -29.99
C ARG A 342 -1.79 -29.71 -29.35
N ALA A 343 -1.67 -28.54 -29.98
CA ALA A 343 -2.01 -27.25 -29.36
C ALA A 343 -3.41 -27.21 -28.73
N GLY A 344 -4.44 -27.71 -29.41
CA GLY A 344 -5.80 -27.71 -28.88
C GLY A 344 -6.03 -28.67 -27.71
N TYR A 345 -5.07 -29.54 -27.37
CA TYR A 345 -5.09 -30.32 -26.13
C TYR A 345 -4.82 -29.46 -24.89
N TYR A 346 -3.99 -28.42 -25.07
CA TYR A 346 -3.54 -27.54 -24.01
C TYR A 346 -4.13 -26.13 -24.15
N CYS A 347 -5.17 -25.94 -24.97
CA CYS A 347 -5.75 -24.63 -25.23
C CYS A 347 -7.28 -24.66 -25.14
N ILE A 348 -7.89 -23.53 -24.75
CA ILE A 348 -9.34 -23.36 -24.63
C ILE A 348 -9.96 -22.41 -25.67
N ASP A 349 -9.16 -21.84 -26.59
CA ASP A 349 -9.65 -20.96 -27.65
C ASP A 349 -8.86 -21.09 -28.95
N THR A 350 -9.26 -20.36 -29.98
CA THR A 350 -8.64 -20.37 -31.31
C THR A 350 -7.88 -19.09 -31.64
N PHE A 351 -7.70 -18.18 -30.69
CA PHE A 351 -7.16 -16.84 -30.92
C PHE A 351 -5.93 -16.50 -30.07
N THR A 352 -5.48 -17.41 -29.22
CA THR A 352 -4.22 -17.35 -28.48
C THR A 352 -3.13 -18.10 -29.26
N PRO A 353 -2.22 -17.40 -29.96
CA PRO A 353 -1.22 -18.03 -30.81
C PRO A 353 -0.05 -18.62 -30.02
N LEU A 354 0.58 -19.67 -30.55
CA LEU A 354 1.90 -20.10 -30.10
C LEU A 354 2.96 -19.66 -31.12
N ASP A 355 3.93 -18.87 -30.66
CA ASP A 355 5.14 -18.55 -31.43
C ASP A 355 6.41 -18.97 -30.67
N ARG A 356 7.59 -18.69 -31.23
CA ARG A 356 8.86 -19.09 -30.62
C ARG A 356 9.19 -18.33 -29.33
N ASN A 357 8.53 -17.20 -29.07
CA ASN A 357 8.80 -16.26 -27.99
C ASN A 357 7.74 -16.33 -26.87
N ALA A 358 6.59 -16.96 -27.10
CA ALA A 358 5.47 -17.00 -26.16
C ALA A 358 5.87 -17.56 -24.79
N TYR A 359 6.60 -18.69 -24.75
CA TYR A 359 7.08 -19.27 -23.48
C TYR A 359 8.02 -18.32 -22.71
N ASP A 360 9.01 -17.73 -23.38
CA ASP A 360 10.00 -16.86 -22.73
C ASP A 360 9.34 -15.58 -22.20
N ALA A 361 8.42 -14.99 -22.97
CA ALA A 361 7.64 -13.84 -22.54
C ALA A 361 6.73 -14.17 -21.35
N ALA A 362 6.03 -15.32 -21.39
CA ALA A 362 5.19 -15.77 -20.29
C ALA A 362 6.00 -16.07 -19.03
N LYS A 363 7.18 -16.69 -19.16
CA LYS A 363 8.09 -16.91 -18.03
C LYS A 363 8.58 -15.60 -17.42
N ALA A 364 8.88 -14.60 -18.25
CA ALA A 364 9.26 -13.27 -17.78
C ALA A 364 8.10 -12.54 -17.07
N ALA A 365 6.86 -12.72 -17.52
CA ALA A 365 5.67 -12.21 -16.82
C ALA A 365 5.51 -12.85 -15.43
N VAL A 366 5.77 -14.16 -15.30
CA VAL A 366 5.82 -14.83 -13.99
C VAL A 366 6.90 -14.25 -13.09
N ASP A 367 8.09 -13.99 -13.62
CA ASP A 367 9.20 -13.37 -12.87
C ASP A 367 8.83 -11.95 -12.38
N VAL A 368 8.12 -11.17 -13.20
CA VAL A 368 7.57 -9.86 -12.81
C VAL A 368 6.58 -10.01 -11.64
N ALA A 369 5.62 -10.94 -11.74
CA ALA A 369 4.61 -11.17 -10.72
C ALA A 369 5.21 -11.65 -9.39
N LEU A 370 6.15 -12.61 -9.42
CA LEU A 370 6.83 -13.11 -8.22
C LEU A 370 7.75 -12.07 -7.58
N THR A 371 8.45 -11.28 -8.40
CA THR A 371 9.26 -10.15 -7.87
C THR A 371 8.36 -9.15 -7.13
N ALA A 372 7.22 -8.79 -7.70
CA ALA A 372 6.27 -7.87 -7.06
C ALA A 372 5.64 -8.50 -5.79
N ALA A 373 5.32 -9.79 -5.81
CA ALA A 373 4.84 -10.52 -4.64
C ALA A 373 5.87 -10.50 -3.49
N GLU A 374 7.17 -10.66 -3.81
CA GLU A 374 8.26 -10.56 -2.83
C GLU A 374 8.35 -9.14 -2.24
N GLN A 375 8.10 -8.08 -3.01
CA GLN A 375 8.05 -6.71 -2.48
C GLN A 375 6.93 -6.55 -1.43
N VAL A 376 5.73 -7.05 -1.74
CA VAL A 376 4.59 -7.03 -0.80
C VAL A 376 4.90 -7.84 0.45
N LEU A 377 5.46 -9.04 0.29
CA LEU A 377 5.89 -9.89 1.39
C LEU A 377 6.91 -9.19 2.31
N HIS A 378 7.76 -8.32 1.74
CA HIS A 378 8.79 -7.57 2.49
C HIS A 378 8.31 -6.22 3.06
N GLY A 379 6.99 -5.99 3.07
CA GLY A 379 6.37 -4.81 3.71
C GLY A 379 6.04 -3.67 2.76
N CYS A 380 6.13 -3.87 1.44
CA CYS A 380 5.60 -2.90 0.50
C CYS A 380 4.07 -2.90 0.56
N GLN A 381 3.46 -1.73 0.79
CA GLN A 381 2.01 -1.60 0.86
C GLN A 381 1.33 -2.01 -0.45
N LEU A 382 1.90 -1.61 -1.59
CA LEU A 382 1.42 -2.00 -2.90
C LEU A 382 2.57 -2.20 -3.88
N ALA A 383 2.59 -3.36 -4.52
CA ALA A 383 3.43 -3.62 -5.68
C ALA A 383 2.57 -3.86 -6.91
N TYR A 384 2.93 -3.23 -8.02
CA TYR A 384 2.28 -3.41 -9.31
C TYR A 384 3.18 -4.24 -10.24
N ALA A 385 2.73 -5.46 -10.53
CA ALA A 385 3.31 -6.35 -11.53
C ALA A 385 2.75 -6.00 -12.92
N LEU A 386 3.50 -5.21 -13.69
CA LEU A 386 3.14 -4.82 -15.05
C LEU A 386 3.41 -5.98 -16.02
N CYS A 387 2.64 -7.05 -15.87
CA CYS A 387 2.77 -8.30 -16.59
C CYS A 387 2.34 -8.17 -18.05
N ARG A 388 3.08 -8.84 -18.94
CA ARG A 388 2.67 -9.14 -20.31
C ARG A 388 3.46 -10.36 -20.81
N PRO A 389 2.81 -11.41 -21.36
CA PRO A 389 1.36 -11.57 -21.56
C PRO A 389 0.54 -11.64 -20.25
N PRO A 390 -0.80 -11.43 -20.30
CA PRO A 390 -1.68 -11.62 -19.15
C PRO A 390 -1.72 -13.08 -18.67
N GLY A 391 -2.43 -13.37 -17.59
CA GLY A 391 -2.42 -14.67 -16.93
C GLY A 391 -3.76 -15.26 -16.52
N HIS A 392 -4.80 -14.47 -16.23
CA HIS A 392 -5.97 -14.96 -15.48
C HIS A 392 -6.81 -16.06 -16.15
N HIS A 393 -6.70 -16.24 -17.48
CA HIS A 393 -7.37 -17.30 -18.23
C HIS A 393 -6.59 -18.62 -18.31
N ALA A 394 -5.32 -18.64 -17.89
CA ALA A 394 -4.53 -19.87 -17.86
C ALA A 394 -4.96 -20.73 -16.65
N GLU A 395 -5.62 -21.83 -16.92
CA GLU A 395 -6.02 -22.85 -15.93
C GLU A 395 -4.85 -23.78 -15.60
N ARG A 396 -5.05 -24.73 -14.67
CA ARG A 396 -4.02 -25.71 -14.27
C ARG A 396 -3.35 -26.39 -15.47
N ARG A 397 -4.11 -26.69 -16.53
CA ARG A 397 -3.68 -27.57 -17.63
C ARG A 397 -3.73 -26.95 -19.01
N VAL A 398 -4.24 -25.73 -19.16
CA VAL A 398 -4.51 -25.14 -20.47
C VAL A 398 -4.21 -23.64 -20.49
N PHE A 399 -3.79 -23.15 -21.65
CA PHE A 399 -3.63 -21.74 -21.96
C PHE A 399 -4.84 -21.21 -22.77
N GLY A 400 -5.05 -19.89 -22.75
CA GLY A 400 -6.13 -19.25 -23.51
C GLY A 400 -6.32 -17.80 -23.10
N GLY A 401 -7.16 -17.05 -23.81
CA GLY A 401 -7.45 -15.65 -23.54
C GLY A 401 -6.20 -14.76 -23.56
N PHE A 402 -5.27 -15.03 -24.47
CA PHE A 402 -3.92 -14.43 -24.50
C PHE A 402 -2.98 -14.82 -23.34
N CYS A 403 -3.44 -15.67 -22.42
CA CYS A 403 -2.73 -16.07 -21.20
C CYS A 403 -2.07 -17.44 -21.37
N TYR A 404 -0.78 -17.56 -21.00
CA TYR A 404 -0.06 -18.84 -21.05
C TYR A 404 0.30 -19.41 -19.68
N PHE A 405 0.64 -18.54 -18.73
CA PHE A 405 0.79 -18.90 -17.33
C PHE A 405 -0.01 -17.92 -16.48
N ASN A 406 -0.64 -18.43 -15.45
CA ASN A 406 -1.43 -17.62 -14.52
C ASN A 406 -0.52 -16.86 -13.54
N ASN A 407 -0.11 -15.66 -13.94
CA ASN A 407 0.80 -14.79 -13.19
C ASN A 407 0.26 -14.52 -11.77
N ALA A 408 -1.01 -14.14 -11.66
CA ALA A 408 -1.65 -13.81 -10.40
C ALA A 408 -1.80 -15.04 -9.49
N ALA A 409 -2.20 -16.20 -10.04
CA ALA A 409 -2.31 -17.43 -9.25
C ALA A 409 -0.94 -17.95 -8.78
N ILE A 410 0.12 -17.84 -9.59
CA ILE A 410 1.49 -18.19 -9.17
C ILE A 410 1.95 -17.29 -8.01
N ALA A 411 1.69 -15.98 -8.09
CA ALA A 411 1.98 -15.06 -7.01
C ALA A 411 1.14 -15.32 -5.75
N ALA A 412 -0.15 -15.60 -5.91
CA ALA A 412 -1.04 -15.98 -4.80
C ALA A 412 -0.57 -17.29 -4.13
N GLN A 413 -0.15 -18.29 -4.92
CA GLN A 413 0.42 -19.53 -4.40
C GLN A 413 1.70 -19.28 -3.61
N PHE A 414 2.56 -18.37 -4.08
CA PHE A 414 3.76 -17.96 -3.35
C PHE A 414 3.42 -17.32 -2.00
N LEU A 415 2.51 -16.33 -1.99
CA LEU A 415 2.08 -15.62 -0.78
C LEU A 415 1.29 -16.51 0.19
N SER A 416 0.54 -17.50 -0.31
CA SER A 416 -0.27 -18.42 0.51
C SER A 416 0.55 -19.24 1.51
N LYS A 417 1.85 -19.39 1.26
CA LYS A 417 2.79 -20.03 2.20
C LYS A 417 3.04 -19.20 3.47
N HIS A 418 2.70 -17.91 3.43
CA HIS A 418 2.95 -16.94 4.49
C HIS A 418 1.67 -16.43 5.17
N GLY A 419 0.50 -16.62 4.55
CA GLY A 419 -0.79 -16.23 5.11
C GLY A 419 -1.93 -16.41 4.11
N SER A 420 -3.17 -16.21 4.56
CA SER A 420 -4.35 -16.27 3.69
C SER A 420 -4.30 -15.20 2.60
N VAL A 421 -4.74 -15.56 1.39
CA VAL A 421 -4.72 -14.66 0.22
C VAL A 421 -6.13 -14.48 -0.33
N ALA A 422 -6.55 -13.25 -0.60
CA ALA A 422 -7.73 -13.00 -1.43
C ALA A 422 -7.28 -12.56 -2.82
N MET A 423 -7.86 -13.17 -3.84
CA MET A 423 -7.75 -12.74 -5.23
C MET A 423 -9.03 -12.00 -5.61
N LEU A 424 -8.89 -10.75 -6.03
CA LEU A 424 -9.97 -9.92 -6.58
C LEU A 424 -9.68 -9.62 -8.05
N ASP A 425 -10.44 -10.23 -8.94
CA ASP A 425 -10.37 -9.99 -10.38
C ASP A 425 -11.39 -8.93 -10.80
N ILE A 426 -10.88 -7.81 -11.32
CA ILE A 426 -11.64 -6.67 -11.85
C ILE A 426 -11.41 -6.48 -13.35
N ASP A 427 -10.82 -7.46 -14.04
CA ASP A 427 -10.84 -7.54 -15.51
C ASP A 427 -12.28 -7.72 -16.01
N PHE A 428 -12.58 -7.27 -17.24
CA PHE A 428 -13.90 -7.46 -17.81
C PHE A 428 -14.29 -8.94 -17.97
N HIS A 429 -13.31 -9.81 -18.22
CA HIS A 429 -13.54 -11.24 -18.42
C HIS A 429 -13.40 -12.02 -17.11
N HIS A 430 -14.10 -13.15 -17.03
CA HIS A 430 -13.96 -14.03 -15.87
C HIS A 430 -12.55 -14.65 -15.83
N GLY A 431 -11.85 -14.48 -14.71
CA GLY A 431 -10.58 -15.16 -14.42
C GLY A 431 -10.74 -16.65 -14.12
N ASN A 432 -11.22 -17.42 -15.11
CA ASN A 432 -11.47 -18.87 -15.01
C ASN A 432 -10.23 -19.67 -14.58
N GLY A 433 -9.03 -19.21 -14.94
CA GLY A 433 -7.79 -19.87 -14.54
C GLY A 433 -7.60 -19.87 -13.03
N ALA A 434 -7.74 -18.71 -12.39
CA ALA A 434 -7.59 -18.61 -10.93
C ALA A 434 -8.70 -19.43 -10.23
N GLN A 435 -9.92 -19.37 -10.75
CA GLN A 435 -11.03 -20.19 -10.25
C GLN A 435 -10.70 -21.69 -10.32
N ASP A 436 -10.23 -22.21 -11.46
CA ASP A 436 -9.85 -23.63 -11.62
C ASP A 436 -8.76 -24.05 -10.64
N ILE A 437 -7.69 -23.26 -10.54
CA ILE A 437 -6.51 -23.56 -9.72
C ILE A 437 -6.84 -23.66 -8.23
N PHE A 438 -7.74 -22.81 -7.72
CA PHE A 438 -8.07 -22.72 -6.30
C PHE A 438 -9.45 -23.29 -5.95
N TYR A 439 -10.18 -23.88 -6.89
CA TYR A 439 -11.61 -24.25 -6.72
C TYR A 439 -11.90 -25.14 -5.52
N THR A 440 -10.92 -25.95 -5.10
CA THR A 440 -11.03 -26.90 -3.99
C THR A 440 -10.32 -26.46 -2.71
N ARG A 441 -9.86 -25.21 -2.67
CA ARG A 441 -9.02 -24.66 -1.60
C ARG A 441 -9.71 -23.53 -0.85
N ARG A 442 -9.35 -23.41 0.43
CA ARG A 442 -9.89 -22.37 1.34
C ARG A 442 -8.84 -21.35 1.82
N ASP A 443 -7.57 -21.62 1.56
CA ASP A 443 -6.46 -20.73 1.91
C ASP A 443 -6.31 -19.56 0.93
N VAL A 444 -6.92 -19.68 -0.25
CA VAL A 444 -7.03 -18.62 -1.26
C VAL A 444 -8.50 -18.40 -1.61
N LEU A 445 -9.02 -17.21 -1.33
CA LEU A 445 -10.35 -16.77 -1.76
C LEU A 445 -10.27 -16.25 -3.20
N THR A 446 -11.14 -16.71 -4.09
CA THR A 446 -11.26 -16.17 -5.47
C THR A 446 -12.55 -15.39 -5.65
N VAL A 447 -12.44 -14.13 -6.06
CA VAL A 447 -13.58 -13.24 -6.31
C VAL A 447 -13.40 -12.59 -7.68
N SER A 448 -14.41 -12.64 -8.55
CA SER A 448 -14.33 -12.04 -9.88
C SER A 448 -15.61 -11.29 -10.25
N ILE A 449 -15.46 -10.07 -10.79
CA ILE A 449 -16.55 -9.25 -11.33
C ILE A 449 -16.32 -9.13 -12.84
N HIS A 450 -17.26 -9.63 -13.65
CA HIS A 450 -17.02 -9.80 -15.08
C HIS A 450 -18.31 -9.74 -15.89
N GLY A 451 -18.19 -9.61 -17.21
CA GLY A 451 -19.32 -9.76 -18.13
C GLY A 451 -19.92 -11.16 -18.04
N HIS A 452 -21.25 -11.27 -18.08
CA HIS A 452 -21.93 -12.55 -17.93
C HIS A 452 -21.47 -13.57 -18.99
N PRO A 453 -21.11 -14.81 -18.61
CA PRO A 453 -20.53 -15.79 -19.55
C PRO A 453 -21.41 -16.09 -20.77
N ASN A 454 -22.74 -15.99 -20.66
CA ASN A 454 -23.65 -16.08 -21.82
C ASN A 454 -23.30 -15.17 -23.02
N PHE A 455 -22.57 -14.07 -22.82
CA PHE A 455 -22.14 -13.18 -23.92
C PHE A 455 -20.65 -12.84 -23.91
N ALA A 456 -19.94 -13.06 -22.79
CA ALA A 456 -18.53 -12.74 -22.65
C ALA A 456 -17.67 -14.00 -22.50
N TYR A 457 -16.47 -13.97 -23.09
CA TYR A 457 -15.46 -15.01 -22.88
C TYR A 457 -15.16 -15.14 -21.36
N PRO A 458 -15.03 -16.35 -20.80
CA PRO A 458 -14.76 -17.64 -21.45
C PRO A 458 -16.00 -18.50 -21.78
N TYR A 459 -17.21 -17.97 -21.65
CA TYR A 459 -18.50 -18.61 -21.98
C TYR A 459 -18.94 -19.82 -21.14
N PHE A 460 -18.00 -20.63 -20.66
CA PHE A 460 -18.29 -21.94 -20.03
C PHE A 460 -18.01 -21.98 -18.53
N SER A 461 -17.63 -20.85 -17.93
CA SER A 461 -17.42 -20.66 -16.50
C SER A 461 -17.66 -19.21 -16.12
N GLY A 462 -17.76 -18.91 -14.83
CA GLY A 462 -18.02 -17.57 -14.31
C GLY A 462 -19.48 -17.37 -13.89
N PHE A 463 -20.26 -18.45 -13.86
CA PHE A 463 -21.64 -18.37 -13.39
C PHE A 463 -21.68 -18.19 -11.87
N ALA A 464 -22.71 -17.49 -11.37
CA ALA A 464 -22.81 -17.11 -9.97
C ALA A 464 -23.01 -18.30 -9.00
N ASP A 465 -23.46 -19.45 -9.50
CA ASP A 465 -23.67 -20.69 -8.75
C ASP A 465 -22.36 -21.49 -8.52
N GLU A 466 -21.31 -21.18 -9.27
CA GLU A 466 -19.97 -21.74 -9.12
C GLU A 466 -19.30 -21.20 -7.86
N THR A 467 -19.44 -21.92 -6.76
CA THR A 467 -19.08 -21.43 -5.41
C THR A 467 -17.96 -22.25 -4.75
N GLY A 468 -17.15 -22.94 -5.55
CA GLY A 468 -16.10 -23.85 -5.09
C GLY A 468 -16.62 -25.25 -4.78
N GLN A 469 -15.69 -26.17 -4.54
CA GLN A 469 -15.95 -27.59 -4.31
C GLN A 469 -15.13 -28.14 -3.13
N GLY A 470 -15.66 -29.14 -2.42
CA GLY A 470 -14.94 -29.74 -1.29
C GLY A 470 -14.59 -28.70 -0.24
N ASP A 471 -13.33 -28.67 0.19
CA ASP A 471 -12.83 -27.71 1.19
C ASP A 471 -12.90 -26.26 0.70
N GLY A 472 -12.90 -26.02 -0.61
CA GLY A 472 -13.05 -24.69 -1.22
C GLY A 472 -14.49 -24.20 -1.36
N LYS A 473 -15.49 -24.98 -0.92
CA LYS A 473 -16.90 -24.55 -0.97
C LYS A 473 -17.09 -23.28 -0.13
N GLY A 474 -17.60 -22.22 -0.76
CA GLY A 474 -17.76 -20.90 -0.15
C GLY A 474 -16.54 -19.98 -0.27
N PHE A 475 -15.49 -20.39 -0.99
CA PHE A 475 -14.27 -19.62 -1.22
C PHE A 475 -14.06 -19.22 -2.70
N ASN A 476 -15.09 -19.40 -3.54
CA ASN A 476 -15.17 -18.83 -4.89
C ASN A 476 -16.45 -18.01 -5.03
N HIS A 477 -16.34 -16.79 -5.55
CA HIS A 477 -17.49 -15.90 -5.76
C HIS A 477 -17.41 -15.19 -7.12
N ASN A 478 -18.37 -15.49 -7.98
CA ASN A 478 -18.52 -14.84 -9.28
C ASN A 478 -19.65 -13.81 -9.24
N TYR A 479 -19.39 -12.63 -9.82
CA TYR A 479 -20.36 -11.56 -10.02
C TYR A 479 -20.52 -11.26 -11.51
N PRO A 480 -21.22 -12.12 -12.28
CA PRO A 480 -21.48 -11.90 -13.68
C PRO A 480 -22.47 -10.75 -13.87
N LEU A 481 -22.12 -9.76 -14.70
CA LEU A 481 -22.94 -8.57 -14.97
C LEU A 481 -23.48 -8.58 -16.41
N ALA A 482 -24.63 -7.95 -16.60
CA ALA A 482 -25.25 -7.82 -17.92
C ALA A 482 -24.36 -7.05 -18.91
N GLU A 483 -24.62 -7.25 -20.20
CA GLU A 483 -23.94 -6.53 -21.27
C GLU A 483 -24.17 -5.03 -21.10
N ASN A 484 -23.12 -4.22 -21.25
CA ASN A 484 -23.17 -2.77 -21.04
C ASN A 484 -23.47 -2.32 -19.60
N ALA A 485 -23.18 -3.15 -18.58
CA ALA A 485 -23.30 -2.74 -17.18
C ALA A 485 -22.61 -1.39 -16.91
N GLY A 486 -23.33 -0.54 -16.16
CA GLY A 486 -22.91 0.81 -15.84
C GLY A 486 -22.33 0.91 -14.45
N ALA A 487 -22.30 2.14 -13.93
CA ALA A 487 -21.73 2.44 -12.62
C ALA A 487 -22.45 1.74 -11.47
N THR A 488 -23.77 1.78 -11.50
CA THR A 488 -24.61 1.30 -10.40
C THR A 488 -24.44 -0.19 -10.21
N GLU A 489 -24.51 -0.97 -11.30
CA GLU A 489 -24.36 -2.41 -11.28
C GLU A 489 -22.96 -2.82 -10.83
N TYR A 490 -21.92 -2.16 -11.38
CA TYR A 490 -20.54 -2.48 -11.05
C TYR A 490 -20.20 -2.16 -9.59
N VAL A 491 -20.58 -0.98 -9.08
CA VAL A 491 -20.33 -0.61 -7.68
C VAL A 491 -21.07 -1.56 -6.73
N THR A 492 -22.30 -1.94 -7.05
CA THR A 492 -23.05 -2.92 -6.24
C THR A 492 -22.33 -4.27 -6.18
N ALA A 493 -21.77 -4.73 -7.30
CA ALA A 493 -20.98 -5.96 -7.34
C ALA A 493 -19.66 -5.82 -6.58
N LEU A 494 -18.97 -4.69 -6.73
CA LEU A 494 -17.74 -4.37 -6.01
C LEU A 494 -17.95 -4.36 -4.50
N ASP A 495 -19.03 -3.74 -4.01
CA ASP A 495 -19.33 -3.71 -2.58
C ASP A 495 -19.53 -5.10 -2.00
N LYS A 496 -20.22 -5.99 -2.74
CA LYS A 496 -20.38 -7.40 -2.36
C LYS A 496 -19.05 -8.15 -2.40
N ALA A 497 -18.26 -7.96 -3.46
CA ALA A 497 -16.94 -8.57 -3.61
C ALA A 497 -16.00 -8.17 -2.47
N LEU A 498 -15.88 -6.88 -2.18
CA LEU A 498 -15.09 -6.35 -1.06
C LEU A 498 -15.65 -6.80 0.30
N GLY A 499 -16.97 -6.98 0.41
CA GLY A 499 -17.60 -7.60 1.57
C GLY A 499 -17.09 -9.01 1.85
N ASN A 500 -16.96 -9.85 0.81
CA ASN A 500 -16.37 -11.18 0.93
C ASN A 500 -14.88 -11.13 1.29
N VAL A 501 -14.12 -10.20 0.68
CA VAL A 501 -12.70 -10.00 1.04
C VAL A 501 -12.56 -9.63 2.52
N ARG A 502 -13.34 -8.68 3.04
CA ARG A 502 -13.34 -8.30 4.45
C ARG A 502 -13.71 -9.47 5.36
N LYS A 503 -14.76 -10.22 5.00
CA LYS A 503 -15.21 -11.40 5.76
C LYS A 503 -14.13 -12.49 5.83
N PHE A 504 -13.39 -12.69 4.74
CA PHE A 504 -12.29 -13.64 4.70
C PHE A 504 -11.06 -13.18 5.50
N SER A 505 -10.89 -11.86 5.69
CA SER A 505 -9.78 -11.26 6.45
C SER A 505 -8.41 -11.78 5.99
N PRO A 506 -8.06 -11.61 4.70
CA PRO A 506 -6.80 -12.09 4.15
C PRO A 506 -5.60 -11.33 4.73
N MET A 507 -4.44 -11.98 4.76
CA MET A 507 -3.16 -11.31 5.01
C MET A 507 -2.67 -10.55 3.76
N PHE A 508 -2.93 -11.09 2.57
CA PHE A 508 -2.52 -10.48 1.30
C PHE A 508 -3.70 -10.35 0.33
N LEU A 509 -3.73 -9.25 -0.41
CA LEU A 509 -4.67 -9.06 -1.51
C LEU A 509 -3.92 -9.13 -2.84
N VAL A 510 -4.40 -9.95 -3.78
CA VAL A 510 -3.95 -9.98 -5.17
C VAL A 510 -5.08 -9.45 -6.05
N VAL A 511 -4.87 -8.30 -6.70
CA VAL A 511 -5.85 -7.68 -7.58
C VAL A 511 -5.46 -7.94 -9.03
N CYS A 512 -6.25 -8.71 -9.77
CA CYS A 512 -6.08 -8.87 -11.21
C CYS A 512 -6.77 -7.70 -11.89
N VAL A 513 -6.04 -6.88 -12.65
CA VAL A 513 -6.58 -5.65 -13.23
C VAL A 513 -6.59 -5.65 -14.75
N GLY A 514 -7.79 -5.59 -15.32
CA GLY A 514 -8.05 -5.21 -16.70
C GLY A 514 -8.63 -3.81 -16.80
N PHE A 515 -8.21 -3.04 -17.80
CA PHE A 515 -8.85 -1.75 -18.12
C PHE A 515 -9.85 -1.84 -19.28
N ASP A 516 -10.21 -3.06 -19.67
CA ASP A 516 -11.26 -3.39 -20.64
C ASP A 516 -12.68 -3.26 -20.08
N ILE A 517 -12.83 -3.06 -18.76
CA ILE A 517 -14.07 -2.59 -18.13
C ILE A 517 -14.47 -1.16 -18.54
N MET A 518 -13.56 -0.42 -19.19
CA MET A 518 -13.78 0.98 -19.54
C MET A 518 -14.47 1.14 -20.89
N LYS A 519 -15.39 2.11 -20.96
CA LYS A 519 -16.15 2.43 -22.17
C LYS A 519 -15.22 2.61 -23.38
N GLY A 520 -15.53 1.91 -24.47
CA GLY A 520 -14.82 2.00 -25.74
C GLY A 520 -13.53 1.17 -25.80
N ASP A 521 -13.31 0.25 -24.86
CA ASP A 521 -12.36 -0.84 -25.08
C ASP A 521 -12.88 -1.79 -26.17
N PRO A 522 -12.02 -2.34 -27.05
CA PRO A 522 -12.47 -3.23 -28.12
C PRO A 522 -12.89 -4.63 -27.65
N THR A 523 -12.60 -5.03 -26.41
CA THR A 523 -12.87 -6.38 -25.90
C THR A 523 -13.91 -6.43 -24.77
N GLY A 524 -14.22 -5.30 -24.14
CA GLY A 524 -15.20 -5.22 -23.06
C GLY A 524 -16.34 -4.26 -23.38
N SER A 525 -17.54 -4.58 -22.88
CA SER A 525 -18.76 -3.82 -23.15
C SER A 525 -19.18 -2.89 -22.01
N PHE A 526 -18.52 -2.91 -20.85
CA PHE A 526 -18.91 -2.08 -19.71
C PHE A 526 -18.76 -0.58 -19.96
N GLY A 527 -19.62 0.19 -19.28
CA GLY A 527 -19.75 1.63 -19.46
C GLY A 527 -18.87 2.49 -18.56
N LEU A 528 -17.82 1.93 -17.92
CA LEU A 528 -17.08 2.65 -16.87
C LEU A 528 -16.16 3.74 -17.45
N ASN A 529 -15.94 4.80 -16.68
CA ASN A 529 -15.04 5.89 -17.02
C ASN A 529 -13.94 6.06 -15.95
N GLY A 530 -12.96 6.94 -16.20
CA GLY A 530 -11.83 7.15 -15.29
C GLY A 530 -12.22 7.55 -13.86
N ARG A 531 -13.31 8.31 -13.66
CA ARG A 531 -13.76 8.64 -12.29
C ARG A 531 -14.19 7.39 -11.52
N MET A 532 -14.82 6.46 -12.21
CA MET A 532 -15.28 5.21 -11.61
C MET A 532 -14.12 4.25 -11.34
N VAL A 533 -13.14 4.18 -12.24
CA VAL A 533 -11.89 3.44 -11.98
C VAL A 533 -11.15 4.00 -10.77
N LYS A 534 -11.16 5.33 -10.58
CA LYS A 534 -10.65 5.95 -9.35
C LYS A 534 -11.43 5.50 -8.11
N GLN A 535 -12.76 5.45 -8.16
CA GLN A 535 -13.59 4.95 -7.06
C GLN A 535 -13.32 3.47 -6.73
N ILE A 536 -13.09 2.63 -7.76
CA ILE A 536 -12.63 1.25 -7.56
C ILE A 536 -11.31 1.25 -6.79
N GLY A 537 -10.33 2.05 -7.22
CA GLY A 537 -9.04 2.21 -6.53
C GLY A 537 -9.19 2.66 -5.07
N GLN A 538 -10.06 3.64 -4.79
CA GLN A 538 -10.36 4.10 -3.43
C GLN A 538 -10.97 2.98 -2.56
N ALA A 539 -11.94 2.25 -3.10
CA ALA A 539 -12.63 1.20 -2.36
C ALA A 539 -11.69 0.02 -2.02
N ILE A 540 -10.79 -0.33 -2.95
CA ILE A 540 -9.76 -1.36 -2.71
C ILE A 540 -8.71 -0.83 -1.73
N GLY A 541 -8.19 0.38 -1.92
CA GLY A 541 -7.18 0.99 -1.05
C GLY A 541 -7.66 1.16 0.41
N ALA A 542 -8.96 1.38 0.61
CA ALA A 542 -9.59 1.46 1.92
C ALA A 542 -9.60 0.14 2.70
N LEU A 543 -9.32 -1.00 2.05
CA LEU A 543 -9.07 -2.26 2.76
C LEU A 543 -7.78 -2.21 3.58
N ASN A 544 -6.83 -1.33 3.22
CA ASN A 544 -5.53 -1.16 3.87
C ASN A 544 -4.78 -2.49 4.06
N LEU A 545 -4.76 -3.31 3.00
CA LEU A 545 -4.07 -4.61 2.95
C LEU A 545 -2.78 -4.51 2.13
N PRO A 546 -1.73 -5.29 2.47
CA PRO A 546 -0.61 -5.52 1.58
C PRO A 546 -1.11 -6.07 0.23
N THR A 547 -0.97 -5.28 -0.83
CA THR A 547 -1.67 -5.52 -2.10
C THR A 547 -0.71 -5.71 -3.26
N LEU A 548 -0.79 -6.86 -3.92
CA LEU A 548 -0.19 -7.09 -5.23
C LEU A 548 -1.23 -6.78 -6.30
N VAL A 549 -0.96 -5.82 -7.18
CA VAL A 549 -1.77 -5.58 -8.39
C VAL A 549 -1.08 -6.26 -9.58
N VAL A 550 -1.80 -7.09 -10.33
CA VAL A 550 -1.27 -7.84 -11.48
C VAL A 550 -2.01 -7.42 -12.75
N GLN A 551 -1.27 -6.93 -13.74
CA GLN A 551 -1.85 -6.49 -15.01
C GLN A 551 -2.39 -7.67 -15.82
N GLU A 552 -3.67 -7.59 -16.20
CA GLU A 552 -4.37 -8.50 -17.10
C GLU A 552 -4.70 -7.78 -18.42
N GLY A 553 -5.98 -7.59 -18.76
CA GLY A 553 -6.50 -7.04 -20.01
C GLY A 553 -6.53 -5.52 -20.13
N GLY A 554 -7.38 -5.01 -21.02
CA GLY A 554 -7.41 -3.61 -21.47
C GLY A 554 -6.52 -3.35 -22.68
N TYR A 555 -7.14 -2.88 -23.76
CA TYR A 555 -6.55 -2.88 -25.11
C TYR A 555 -6.69 -1.55 -25.84
N SER A 556 -7.55 -0.65 -25.32
CA SER A 556 -7.52 0.77 -25.67
C SER A 556 -6.34 1.46 -24.98
N LEU A 557 -5.33 1.91 -25.73
CA LEU A 557 -4.16 2.63 -25.16
C LEU A 557 -4.57 3.89 -24.39
N ARG A 558 -5.67 4.54 -24.81
CA ARG A 558 -6.26 5.67 -24.08
C ARG A 558 -6.79 5.24 -22.72
N ASN A 559 -7.52 4.13 -22.67
CA ASN A 559 -8.08 3.60 -21.42
C ASN A 559 -6.98 3.07 -20.50
N LEU A 560 -5.93 2.44 -21.03
CA LEU A 560 -4.77 2.01 -20.24
C LEU A 560 -4.13 3.19 -19.49
N ARG A 561 -3.84 4.30 -20.20
CA ARG A 561 -3.27 5.52 -19.58
C ARG A 561 -4.22 6.09 -18.51
N MET A 562 -5.48 6.32 -18.89
CA MET A 562 -6.45 6.99 -18.03
C MET A 562 -6.83 6.13 -16.82
N GLY A 563 -7.06 4.84 -17.05
CA GLY A 563 -7.46 3.84 -16.06
C GLY A 563 -6.35 3.57 -15.06
N ALA A 564 -5.11 3.33 -15.51
CA ALA A 564 -4.00 3.06 -14.60
C ALA A 564 -3.73 4.27 -13.69
N THR A 565 -3.66 5.48 -14.25
CA THR A 565 -3.51 6.70 -13.44
C THR A 565 -4.67 6.86 -12.45
N ALA A 566 -5.92 6.69 -12.90
CA ALA A 566 -7.08 6.83 -12.02
C ALA A 566 -7.11 5.81 -10.88
N LEU A 567 -6.84 4.53 -11.18
CA LEU A 567 -6.85 3.44 -10.21
C LEU A 567 -5.85 3.72 -9.09
N PHE A 568 -4.58 3.98 -9.45
CA PHE A 568 -3.52 4.17 -8.45
C PHE A 568 -3.61 5.51 -7.72
N GLN A 569 -4.17 6.56 -8.35
CA GLN A 569 -4.55 7.77 -7.62
C GLN A 569 -5.61 7.47 -6.56
N GLY A 570 -6.65 6.71 -6.93
CA GLY A 570 -7.69 6.30 -6.00
C GLY A 570 -7.14 5.42 -4.87
N PHE A 571 -6.25 4.48 -5.20
CA PHE A 571 -5.61 3.61 -4.22
C PHE A 571 -4.77 4.39 -3.20
N ALA A 572 -4.04 5.41 -3.64
CA ALA A 572 -3.19 6.22 -2.78
C ALA A 572 -3.96 7.15 -1.82
N GLU A 573 -5.23 7.48 -2.11
CA GLU A 573 -5.99 8.44 -1.32
C GLU A 573 -6.32 7.94 0.11
N PRO A 574 -6.87 6.73 0.30
CA PRO A 574 -7.08 6.18 1.65
C PRO A 574 -5.79 5.92 2.44
N LEU A 575 -4.68 5.68 1.75
CA LEU A 575 -3.37 5.43 2.38
C LEU A 575 -2.70 6.71 2.89
N LYS A 576 -3.15 7.87 2.42
CA LYS A 576 -2.83 9.15 3.06
C LYS A 576 -3.68 9.25 4.32
N PRO A 577 -3.11 9.55 5.49
CA PRO A 577 -3.92 9.76 6.68
C PRO A 577 -4.92 10.89 6.43
N SER A 578 -6.21 10.55 6.51
CA SER A 578 -7.31 11.37 5.97
C SER A 578 -7.49 12.69 6.72
N ALA A 579 -7.52 13.83 6.01
CA ALA A 579 -7.94 15.12 6.54
C ALA A 579 -9.47 15.29 6.68
N GLU A 580 -10.27 14.30 6.24
CA GLU A 580 -11.71 14.47 5.99
C GLU A 580 -12.67 14.25 7.18
N ASN A 581 -12.18 13.87 8.36
CA ASN A 581 -13.04 13.77 9.56
C ASN A 581 -13.29 15.12 10.28
N ALA A 582 -12.87 16.25 9.70
CA ALA A 582 -12.99 17.57 10.32
C ALA A 582 -14.39 18.22 10.23
N SER A 583 -15.40 17.58 9.61
CA SER A 583 -16.74 18.18 9.46
C SER A 583 -17.82 17.65 10.41
N GLY A 584 -17.47 16.76 11.35
CA GLY A 584 -18.37 16.26 12.41
C GLY A 584 -18.60 17.23 13.57
N LEU A 585 -18.93 18.49 13.31
CA LEU A 585 -19.51 19.37 14.32
C LEU A 585 -21.04 19.20 14.28
N PRO A 586 -21.71 18.90 15.42
CA PRO A 586 -23.15 19.05 15.50
C PRO A 586 -23.45 20.52 15.19
N ARG A 587 -24.20 20.79 14.11
CA ARG A 587 -24.77 22.12 13.88
C ARG A 587 -25.65 22.42 15.09
N GLY A 588 -25.16 23.28 15.98
CA GLY A 588 -25.88 23.73 17.16
C GLY A 588 -27.30 24.16 16.78
N GLU A 589 -28.27 23.61 17.50
CA GLU A 589 -29.67 24.01 17.41
C GLU A 589 -29.76 25.53 17.53
N LYS A 590 -30.20 26.19 16.46
CA LYS A 590 -30.63 27.59 16.54
C LYS A 590 -31.84 27.63 17.48
N LYS A 591 -31.62 28.06 18.73
CA LYS A 591 -32.69 28.48 19.64
C LYS A 591 -33.57 29.49 18.89
N ARG A 592 -34.83 29.11 18.62
CA ARG A 592 -35.87 30.03 18.18
C ARG A 592 -36.09 31.09 19.27
N PRO A 593 -36.19 32.38 18.93
CA PRO A 593 -36.56 33.40 19.91
C PRO A 593 -38.02 33.17 20.35
N PRO A 594 -38.36 33.46 21.63
CA PRO A 594 -39.71 33.29 22.13
C PRO A 594 -40.67 34.29 21.47
N ASN A 595 -41.84 33.78 21.09
CA ASN A 595 -42.97 34.56 20.61
C ASN A 595 -43.36 35.62 21.64
N GLY A 596 -43.08 36.89 21.35
CA GLY A 596 -43.75 38.02 21.97
C GLY A 596 -45.19 38.08 21.45
N ARG A 597 -46.15 37.74 22.32
CA ARG A 597 -47.56 38.08 22.13
C ARG A 597 -47.76 39.57 22.37
N GLN A 598 -48.54 40.17 21.49
CA GLN A 598 -49.22 41.45 21.68
C GLN A 598 -50.03 41.42 22.98
N THR A 599 -49.80 42.39 23.86
CA THR A 599 -50.76 43.37 24.42
C THR A 599 -49.97 44.38 25.23
#